data_AF-A0A7R9MN56-F1
#
_entry.id   AF-A0A7R9MN56-F1
#
_cell.length_a   1.000
_cell.length_b   1.000
_cell.length_c   1.000
_cell.angle_alpha   90.00
_cell.angle_beta   90.00
_cell.angle_gamma   90.00
#
_symmetry.space_group_name_H-M   'P 1'
#
loop_
_entity.id
_entity.type
_entity.pdbx_description
1 polymer ?
#
loop_
_entity_poly.entity_id
_entity_poly.type
_entity_poly.pdbx_seq_one_letter_code
_entity_poly.pdbx_strand_id
1 'polypeptide(L)'
;SRSLPNLLLRQRSQRIIRLVHSTQVVNMSSTKWYMNQTLDESDPQLFQLIRDEKRRQKRGLEMIASENFTSLSVLQSLSSCLHNKYSEGYPGQRYVFVRSLQSNVS
;
A
#
# COMPACT_ATOMS: atom_id res chain seq x y z
N SER A 1 48.96 3.58 -35.96
CA SER A 1 48.50 2.18 -36.03
C SER A 1 47.50 1.85 -34.90
N ARG A 2 46.38 2.59 -34.80
CA ARG A 2 45.29 2.23 -33.87
C ARG A 2 44.51 1.08 -34.49
N SER A 3 44.62 -0.08 -33.88
CA SER A 3 44.13 -1.35 -34.41
C SER A 3 42.61 -1.32 -34.63
N LEU A 4 42.21 -1.63 -35.86
CA LEU A 4 40.82 -1.81 -36.34
C LEU A 4 39.91 -2.74 -35.49
N PRO A 5 40.38 -3.71 -34.67
CA PRO A 5 39.51 -4.59 -33.89
C PRO A 5 38.66 -3.87 -32.82
N ASN A 6 39.19 -2.78 -32.24
CA ASN A 6 38.54 -2.11 -31.11
C ASN A 6 37.31 -1.29 -31.50
N LEU A 7 37.21 -0.87 -32.77
CA LEU A 7 36.06 -0.12 -33.27
C LEU A 7 34.85 -1.02 -33.49
N LEU A 8 35.07 -2.27 -33.94
CA LEU A 8 34.02 -3.26 -34.19
C LEU A 8 33.40 -3.78 -32.88
N LEU A 9 34.21 -4.01 -31.84
CA LEU A 9 33.72 -4.38 -30.51
C LEU A 9 32.89 -3.26 -29.87
N ARG A 10 33.30 -2.00 -30.04
CA ARG A 10 32.55 -0.84 -29.55
C ARG A 10 31.23 -0.64 -30.30
N GLN A 11 31.20 -0.87 -31.62
CA GLN A 11 29.96 -0.80 -32.40
C GLN A 11 29.01 -1.97 -32.12
N ARG A 12 29.53 -3.17 -31.85
CA ARG A 12 28.72 -4.33 -31.42
C ARG A 12 28.09 -4.12 -30.05
N SER A 13 28.84 -3.55 -29.11
CA SER A 13 28.32 -3.18 -27.78
C SER A 13 27.17 -2.16 -27.86
N GLN A 14 27.29 -1.13 -28.71
CA GLN A 14 26.22 -0.14 -28.91
C GLN A 14 24.98 -0.72 -29.61
N ARG A 15 25.15 -1.75 -30.45
CA ARG A 15 24.03 -2.45 -31.11
C ARG A 15 23.24 -3.34 -30.14
N ILE A 16 23.90 -4.00 -29.20
CA ILE A 16 23.25 -4.77 -28.13
C ILE A 16 22.51 -3.83 -27.17
N ILE A 17 23.12 -2.70 -26.78
CA ILE A 17 22.47 -1.71 -25.90
C ILE A 17 21.21 -1.13 -26.57
N ARG A 18 21.23 -0.88 -27.89
CA ARG A 18 20.03 -0.43 -28.63
C ARG A 18 18.95 -1.52 -28.78
N LEU A 19 19.34 -2.80 -28.83
CA LEU A 19 18.39 -3.91 -28.94
C LEU A 19 17.67 -4.19 -27.59
N VAL A 20 18.33 -3.96 -26.46
CA VAL A 20 17.72 -4.08 -25.12
C VAL A 20 16.76 -2.90 -24.81
N HIS A 21 16.89 -1.78 -25.52
CA HIS A 21 15.91 -0.69 -25.45
C HIS A 21 14.65 -0.92 -26.31
N SER A 22 14.59 -2.01 -27.10
CA SER A 22 13.38 -2.39 -27.84
C SER A 22 12.48 -3.35 -27.06
N THR A 23 12.86 -3.73 -25.83
CA THR A 23 12.02 -4.53 -24.95
C THR A 23 10.96 -3.59 -24.36
N GLN A 24 9.83 -3.52 -25.05
CA GLN A 24 8.51 -3.17 -24.51
C GLN A 24 8.59 -2.18 -23.34
N VAL A 25 8.53 -0.88 -23.64
CA VAL A 25 8.02 0.10 -22.67
C VAL A 25 6.58 -0.35 -22.38
N VAL A 26 6.41 -1.21 -21.37
CA VAL A 26 5.11 -1.54 -20.83
C VAL A 26 4.54 -0.19 -20.43
N ASN A 27 3.46 0.20 -21.09
CA ASN A 27 2.79 1.46 -20.85
C ASN A 27 2.29 1.47 -19.41
N MET A 28 3.11 1.97 -18.49
CA MET A 28 2.83 2.10 -17.06
C MET A 28 1.77 3.18 -16.78
N SER A 29 1.03 3.62 -17.81
CA SER A 29 -0.08 4.57 -17.70
C SER A 29 -1.40 3.89 -17.32
N SER A 30 -1.51 2.56 -17.41
CA SER A 30 -2.77 1.84 -17.19
C SER A 30 -2.91 1.19 -15.81
N THR A 31 -1.91 1.32 -14.93
CA THR A 31 -2.06 0.94 -13.53
C THR A 31 -2.77 2.10 -12.80
N LYS A 32 -4.08 2.21 -13.00
CA LYS A 32 -4.93 3.12 -12.22
C LYS A 32 -4.77 2.73 -10.74
N TRP A 33 -4.20 3.63 -9.94
CA TRP A 33 -4.01 3.40 -8.51
C TRP A 33 -5.36 3.48 -7.81
N TYR A 34 -6.04 2.33 -7.68
CA TYR A 34 -7.30 2.18 -6.92
C TYR A 34 -7.17 2.56 -5.43
N MET A 35 -5.94 2.80 -4.95
CA MET A 35 -5.61 3.06 -3.54
C MET A 35 -6.16 4.37 -2.97
N ASN A 36 -6.60 5.31 -3.81
CA ASN A 36 -7.13 6.61 -3.37
C ASN A 36 -8.64 6.77 -3.62
N GLN A 37 -9.33 5.72 -4.05
CA GLN A 37 -10.79 5.78 -4.22
C GLN A 37 -11.49 5.62 -2.88
N THR A 38 -12.62 6.30 -2.71
CA THR A 38 -13.47 6.13 -1.54
C THR A 38 -14.27 4.82 -1.65
N LEU A 39 -14.71 4.29 -0.51
CA LEU A 39 -15.39 3.00 -0.47
C LEU A 39 -16.69 3.00 -1.28
N ASP A 40 -17.40 4.12 -1.35
CA ASP A 40 -18.62 4.27 -2.16
C ASP A 40 -18.36 4.26 -3.66
N GLU A 41 -17.18 4.69 -4.11
CA GLU A 41 -16.76 4.59 -5.51
C GLU A 41 -16.21 3.20 -5.86
N SER A 42 -15.46 2.59 -4.94
CA SER A 42 -14.84 1.27 -5.18
C SER A 42 -15.82 0.11 -5.02
N ASP A 43 -16.68 0.18 -3.99
CA ASP A 43 -17.67 -0.85 -3.65
C ASP A 43 -18.96 -0.23 -3.06
N PRO A 44 -19.88 0.23 -3.93
CA PRO A 44 -21.15 0.82 -3.50
C PRO A 44 -22.03 -0.14 -2.69
N GLN A 45 -21.93 -1.45 -2.94
CA GLN A 45 -22.75 -2.46 -2.27
C GLN A 45 -22.33 -2.61 -0.81
N LEU A 46 -21.02 -2.75 -0.57
CA LEU A 46 -20.47 -2.80 0.78
C LEU A 46 -20.71 -1.50 1.55
N PHE A 47 -20.57 -0.35 0.88
CA PHE A 47 -20.87 0.95 1.48
C PHE A 47 -22.33 1.05 1.96
N GLN A 48 -23.30 0.56 1.18
CA GLN A 48 -24.71 0.52 1.60
C GLN A 48 -24.93 -0.37 2.82
N LEU A 49 -24.34 -1.57 2.85
CA LEU A 49 -24.43 -2.47 4.00
C LEU A 49 -23.91 -1.82 5.29
N ILE A 50 -22.77 -1.14 5.24
CA ILE A 50 -22.21 -0.42 6.39
C ILE A 50 -23.16 0.69 6.86
N ARG A 51 -23.78 1.43 5.93
CA ARG A 51 -24.74 2.48 6.28
C ARG A 51 -26.00 1.93 6.94
N ASP A 52 -26.47 0.79 6.48
CA ASP A 52 -27.66 0.15 7.04
C ASP A 52 -27.37 -0.41 8.44
N GLU A 53 -26.21 -1.01 8.65
CA GLU A 53 -25.77 -1.46 9.97
C GLU A 53 -25.59 -0.30 10.95
N LYS A 54 -24.95 0.79 10.52
CA LYS A 54 -24.83 2.02 11.33
C LYS A 54 -26.21 2.57 11.71
N ARG A 55 -27.21 2.46 10.83
CA ARG A 55 -28.59 2.89 11.11
C ARG A 55 -29.26 1.95 12.12
N ARG A 56 -29.02 0.64 12.01
CA ARG A 56 -29.52 -0.38 12.96
C ARG A 56 -28.99 -0.11 14.37
N GLN A 57 -27.67 0.04 14.52
CA GLN A 57 -27.01 0.33 15.80
C GLN A 57 -27.49 1.64 16.44
N LYS A 58 -27.80 2.66 15.63
CA LYS A 58 -28.28 3.96 16.14
C LYS A 58 -29.74 3.94 16.59
N ARG A 59 -30.54 2.99 16.11
CA ARG A 59 -31.98 2.87 16.40
C ARG A 59 -32.29 1.77 17.41
N GLY A 60 -31.44 0.75 17.50
CA GLY A 60 -31.58 -0.35 18.44
C GLY A 60 -31.10 0.01 19.85
N LEU A 61 -31.76 -0.54 20.86
CA LEU A 61 -31.20 -0.61 22.20
C LEU A 61 -30.33 -1.87 22.25
N GLU A 62 -29.01 -1.70 22.17
CA GLU A 62 -28.07 -2.81 22.29
C GLU A 62 -27.97 -3.23 23.76
N MET A 63 -28.47 -4.42 24.08
CA MET A 63 -28.53 -4.96 25.45
C MET A 63 -27.44 -6.02 25.72
N ILE A 64 -26.51 -6.20 24.79
CA ILE A 64 -25.42 -7.16 24.91
C ILE A 64 -24.27 -6.50 25.66
N ALA A 65 -24.03 -6.92 26.91
CA ALA A 65 -23.06 -6.28 27.80
C ALA A 65 -21.60 -6.28 27.29
N SER A 66 -21.25 -7.20 26.38
CA SER A 66 -19.91 -7.27 25.78
C SER A 66 -19.73 -6.35 24.57
N GLU A 67 -20.80 -5.79 24.02
CA GLU A 67 -20.73 -4.89 22.88
C GLU A 67 -20.68 -3.43 23.33
N ASN A 68 -19.87 -2.62 22.66
CA ASN A 68 -19.69 -1.22 23.00
C ASN A 68 -19.37 -0.38 21.75
N PHE A 69 -19.73 0.90 21.81
CA PHE A 69 -19.41 1.87 20.77
C PHE A 69 -18.06 2.51 21.07
N THR A 70 -17.10 2.28 20.18
CA THR A 70 -15.78 2.91 20.29
C THR A 70 -15.81 4.38 19.86
N SER A 71 -14.88 5.18 20.36
CA SER A 71 -14.78 6.60 20.03
C SER A 71 -14.25 6.83 18.61
N LEU A 72 -14.56 8.01 18.04
CA LEU A 72 -14.10 8.37 16.70
C LEU A 72 -12.57 8.38 16.58
N SER A 73 -11.86 8.82 17.62
CA SER A 73 -10.39 8.87 17.64
C SER A 73 -9.76 7.47 17.56
N VAL A 74 -10.38 6.46 18.18
CA VAL A 74 -9.94 5.07 18.06
C VAL A 74 -10.14 4.55 16.64
N LEU A 75 -11.31 4.82 16.01
CA LEU A 75 -11.57 4.43 14.62
C LEU A 75 -10.60 5.10 13.63
N GLN A 76 -10.29 6.38 13.81
CA GLN A 76 -9.31 7.09 12.99
C GLN A 76 -7.91 6.49 13.12
N SER A 77 -7.53 6.07 14.34
CA SER A 77 -6.24 5.43 14.59
C SER A 77 -6.15 4.06 13.92
N LEU A 78 -7.23 3.27 13.96
CA LEU A 78 -7.32 1.95 13.29
C LEU A 78 -7.14 2.05 11.77
N SER A 79 -7.70 3.09 11.15
CA SER A 79 -7.59 3.33 9.70
C SER A 79 -6.36 4.14 9.28
N SER A 80 -5.41 4.36 10.19
CA SER A 80 -4.16 5.07 9.90
C SER A 80 -3.13 4.15 9.24
N CYS A 81 -2.09 4.72 8.63
CA CYS A 81 -1.03 3.97 7.94
C CYS A 81 -0.29 2.91 8.80
N LEU A 82 -0.55 2.87 10.12
CA LEU A 82 -0.03 1.85 11.03
C LEU A 82 -0.46 0.42 10.65
N HIS A 83 -1.62 0.22 10.00
CA HIS A 83 -2.06 -1.11 9.54
C HIS A 83 -1.16 -1.71 8.45
N ASN A 84 -0.36 -0.89 7.76
CA ASN A 84 0.59 -1.35 6.74
C ASN A 84 1.91 -1.85 7.35
N LYS A 85 2.10 -1.65 8.67
CA LYS A 85 3.39 -1.87 9.30
C LYS A 85 3.51 -3.30 9.83
N TYR A 86 4.46 -4.05 9.26
CA TYR A 86 4.98 -5.24 9.91
C TYR A 86 5.95 -4.87 11.04
N SER A 87 5.76 -5.41 12.25
CA SER A 87 6.59 -5.09 13.42
C SER A 87 6.66 -6.25 14.40
N GLU A 88 7.17 -7.39 13.94
CA GLU A 88 7.51 -8.52 14.80
C GLU A 88 8.64 -8.19 15.78
N GLY A 89 8.55 -8.78 16.97
CA GLY A 89 9.47 -8.56 18.09
C GLY A 89 9.00 -7.47 19.05
N TYR A 90 9.81 -7.21 20.07
CA TYR A 90 9.50 -6.21 21.09
C TYR A 90 10.00 -4.82 20.68
N PRO A 91 9.48 -3.72 21.27
CA PRO A 91 10.13 -2.42 21.18
C PRO A 91 11.62 -2.55 21.52
N GLY A 92 12.50 -2.15 20.60
CA GLY A 92 13.96 -2.29 20.75
C GLY A 92 14.57 -3.62 20.29
N GLN A 93 13.77 -4.66 20.01
CA GLN A 93 14.23 -5.96 19.51
C GLN A 93 13.39 -6.40 18.31
N ARG A 94 13.50 -5.68 17.19
CA ARG A 94 12.76 -6.01 15.95
C ARG A 94 13.68 -6.63 14.91
N TYR A 95 13.20 -7.68 14.27
CA TYR A 95 13.92 -8.42 13.23
C TYR A 95 14.08 -7.60 11.93
N VAL A 96 13.18 -6.64 11.68
CA VAL A 96 13.21 -5.75 10.51
C VAL A 96 13.39 -4.29 10.96
N PHE A 97 14.54 -3.72 10.65
CA PHE A 97 14.91 -2.35 11.02
C PHE A 97 14.29 -1.33 10.07
N VAL A 98 13.08 -0.85 10.38
CA VAL A 98 12.51 0.35 9.75
C VAL A 98 12.01 1.26 10.87
N ARG A 99 12.69 2.41 11.06
CA ARG A 99 12.43 3.46 12.09
C ARG A 99 10.99 3.39 12.57
N SER A 100 10.78 2.85 13.76
CA SER A 100 9.44 2.68 14.29
C SER A 100 9.07 3.87 15.15
N LEU A 101 8.02 4.59 14.78
CA LEU A 101 7.34 5.54 15.67
C LEU A 101 6.54 4.82 16.77
N GLN A 102 6.27 3.51 16.62
CA GLN A 102 5.53 2.72 17.59
C GLN A 102 6.38 2.28 18.80
N SER A 103 7.70 2.51 18.81
CA SER A 103 8.53 2.25 20.00
C SER A 103 8.40 3.32 21.09
N ASN A 104 7.74 4.45 20.78
CA ASN A 104 7.65 5.60 21.69
C ASN A 104 6.27 5.76 22.34
N VAL A 105 5.34 4.82 22.13
CA VAL A 105 4.09 4.78 22.88
C VAL A 105 4.35 3.95 24.13
N SER A 106 4.73 4.65 25.21
CA SER A 106 4.80 4.12 26.58
C SER A 106 3.49 4.35 27.30
#